data_AF-A0A3D1TNR8-F1
#
_entry.id   AF-A0A3D1TNR8-F1
#
_cell.length_a   1.000
_cell.length_b   1.000
_cell.length_c   1.000
_cell.angle_alpha   90.00
_cell.angle_beta   90.00
_cell.angle_gamma   90.00
#
_symmetry.space_group_name_H-M   'P 1'
#
loop_
_entity.id
_entity.type
_entity.pdbx_description
1 polymer ?
#
loop_
_entity_poly.entity_id
_entity_poly.type
_entity_poly.pdbx_seq_one_letter_code
_entity_poly.pdbx_strand_id
1 'polypeptide(L)'
;MACVASLTLTSALAFGVGARKSVALTVNGETTTVTTYAMSVDRLLQEQGVKVKTHDLVESTSPTSMLKNHDVVNVQSAYQTTITIDGQEVPFWTVASSAEQLLDFFNQNETEAAKITVNISNVYNKLTGGLIINQKGPVTVIADRKSSVAPNGKLPAASILDAKGITLGKEDRVSVEKDGKKTILRVRRVTHGEETRTKEVPFGTQTIIDPNLQPGEVTVRQEGENGEIQQTYAVTYVDGVKESETLTGEKTTKIAIDKVIAVGPEKTTDDTDKSDKSDNSGSGNSNGDNGDSGKTDDGKNDSGKNDSN
;
A
#
# COMPACT_ATOMS: atom_id res chain seq x y z
N MET A 1 30.77 59.47 9.11
CA MET A 1 30.34 58.50 8.07
C MET A 1 31.62 57.80 7.60
N ALA A 2 31.79 56.48 7.62
CA ALA A 2 30.82 55.41 7.47
C ALA A 2 31.26 54.15 8.25
N CYS A 3 30.28 53.44 8.80
CA CYS A 3 30.36 52.03 9.20
C CYS A 3 30.56 51.16 7.96
N VAL A 4 31.42 50.16 8.04
CA VAL A 4 31.26 48.95 7.21
C VAL A 4 31.42 47.75 8.13
N ALA A 5 30.27 47.13 8.42
CA ALA A 5 30.16 45.95 9.25
C ALA A 5 30.56 44.71 8.43
N SER A 6 31.51 43.94 8.96
CA SER A 6 31.88 42.63 8.42
C SER A 6 30.81 41.60 8.78
N LEU A 7 30.07 41.11 7.77
CA LEU A 7 29.15 39.98 7.89
C LEU A 7 29.84 38.74 7.32
N THR A 8 30.43 37.89 8.17
CA THR A 8 30.87 36.56 7.76
C THR A 8 29.67 35.62 7.82
N LEU A 9 29.04 35.39 6.67
CA LEU A 9 27.98 34.41 6.51
C LEU A 9 28.62 33.01 6.34
N THR A 10 28.80 32.28 7.44
CA THR A 10 29.15 30.86 7.39
C THR A 10 27.91 30.06 7.00
N SER A 11 27.71 29.86 5.70
CA SER A 11 26.75 28.90 5.19
C SER A 11 27.27 27.48 5.49
N ALA A 12 26.77 26.87 6.56
CA ALA A 12 26.95 25.45 6.81
C ALA A 12 26.12 24.65 5.78
N LEU A 13 26.75 24.30 4.65
CA LEU A 13 26.21 23.31 3.73
C LEU A 13 26.38 21.93 4.37
N ALA A 14 25.33 21.45 5.02
CA ALA A 14 25.21 20.05 5.40
C ALA A 14 25.00 19.22 4.12
N PHE A 15 26.10 18.80 3.48
CA PHE A 15 26.04 17.74 2.48
C PHE A 15 25.67 16.44 3.22
N GLY A 16 24.43 15.99 3.06
CA GLY A 16 24.04 14.64 3.44
C GLY A 16 24.84 13.65 2.60
N VAL A 17 25.95 13.15 3.13
CA VAL A 17 26.72 12.09 2.49
C VAL A 17 25.87 10.83 2.58
N GLY A 18 25.29 10.39 1.46
CA GLY A 18 24.61 9.10 1.39
C GLY A 18 25.54 7.99 1.90
N ALA A 19 25.01 6.94 2.53
CA ALA A 19 25.87 5.87 3.04
C ALA A 19 26.56 5.13 1.89
N ARG A 20 27.92 5.11 1.90
CA ARG A 20 28.75 4.34 0.97
C ARG A 20 28.38 2.86 1.01
N LYS A 21 28.34 2.21 -0.15
CA LYS A 21 27.96 0.80 -0.31
C LYS A 21 29.07 0.06 -1.04
N SER A 22 29.30 -1.19 -0.66
CA SER A 22 30.10 -2.17 -1.39
C SER A 22 29.15 -3.17 -2.03
N VAL A 23 29.15 -3.26 -3.35
CA VAL A 23 28.23 -4.10 -4.14
C VAL A 23 29.06 -5.04 -5.00
N ALA A 24 28.69 -6.32 -5.06
CA ALA A 24 29.28 -7.25 -6.01
C ALA A 24 28.58 -7.09 -7.36
N LEU A 25 29.29 -6.60 -8.36
CA LEU A 25 28.79 -6.45 -9.73
C LEU A 25 29.38 -7.56 -10.60
N THR A 26 28.53 -8.48 -11.04
CA THR A 26 28.86 -9.53 -12.00
C THR A 26 28.37 -9.11 -13.38
N VAL A 27 29.27 -8.97 -14.35
CA VAL A 27 28.93 -8.68 -15.76
C VAL A 27 29.43 -9.82 -16.62
N ASN A 28 28.51 -10.52 -17.29
CA ASN A 28 28.82 -11.65 -18.18
C ASN A 28 29.70 -12.73 -17.50
N GLY A 29 29.46 -12.98 -16.22
CA GLY A 29 30.19 -13.95 -15.42
C GLY A 29 31.45 -13.41 -14.72
N GLU A 30 31.92 -12.21 -15.07
CA GLU A 30 33.05 -11.58 -14.40
C GLU A 30 32.58 -10.75 -13.21
N THR A 31 33.02 -11.10 -12.00
CA THR A 31 32.60 -10.44 -10.76
C THR A 31 33.64 -9.44 -10.27
N THR A 32 33.20 -8.23 -9.99
CA THR A 32 34.00 -7.17 -9.39
C THR A 32 33.29 -6.59 -8.17
N THR A 33 34.05 -6.15 -7.17
CA THR A 33 33.48 -5.44 -6.01
C THR A 33 33.57 -3.94 -6.25
N VAL A 34 32.42 -3.29 -6.31
CA VAL A 34 32.30 -1.86 -6.59
C VAL A 34 31.92 -1.11 -5.32
N THR A 35 32.64 -0.03 -5.01
CA THR A 35 32.23 0.92 -3.97
C THR A 35 31.46 2.07 -4.62
N THR A 36 30.23 2.32 -4.18
CA THR A 36 29.32 3.31 -4.78
C THR A 36 28.47 4.04 -3.74
N TYR A 37 27.92 5.19 -4.12
CA TYR A 37 26.86 5.91 -3.40
C TYR A 37 25.50 5.80 -4.11
N ALA A 38 25.42 5.03 -5.20
CA ALA A 38 24.22 4.86 -5.99
C ALA A 38 23.05 4.34 -5.14
N MET A 39 21.89 4.94 -5.36
CA MET A 39 20.64 4.53 -4.71
C MET A 39 19.93 3.41 -5.48
N SER A 40 20.28 3.16 -6.74
CA SER A 40 19.64 2.18 -7.61
C SER A 40 20.65 1.42 -8.46
N VAL A 41 20.23 0.26 -8.96
CA VAL A 41 21.01 -0.57 -9.90
C VAL A 41 21.34 0.21 -11.17
N ASP A 42 20.37 0.91 -11.77
CA ASP A 42 20.58 1.67 -13.01
C ASP A 42 21.67 2.74 -12.83
N ARG A 43 21.67 3.41 -11.68
CA ARG A 43 22.70 4.41 -11.36
C ARG A 43 24.07 3.78 -11.16
N LEU A 44 24.15 2.64 -10.46
CA LEU A 44 25.39 1.87 -10.33
C LEU A 44 25.94 1.47 -11.71
N LEU A 45 25.10 0.92 -12.58
CA LEU A 45 25.54 0.46 -13.91
C LEU A 45 26.02 1.62 -14.78
N GLN A 46 25.34 2.77 -14.72
CA GLN A 46 25.79 3.99 -15.38
C GLN A 46 27.14 4.49 -14.85
N GLU A 47 27.34 4.48 -13.52
CA GLU A 47 28.62 4.85 -12.89
C GLU A 47 29.77 3.93 -13.31
N GLN A 48 29.49 2.63 -13.47
CA GLN A 48 30.47 1.64 -13.94
C GLN A 48 30.60 1.60 -15.48
N GLY A 49 29.87 2.44 -16.21
CA GLY A 49 29.92 2.47 -17.68
C GLY A 49 29.32 1.22 -18.35
N VAL A 50 28.56 0.41 -17.61
CA VAL A 50 27.91 -0.79 -18.13
C VAL A 50 26.66 -0.38 -18.90
N LYS A 51 26.70 -0.55 -20.22
CA LYS A 51 25.56 -0.29 -21.10
C LYS A 51 24.68 -1.53 -21.18
N VAL A 52 23.45 -1.41 -20.70
CA VAL A 52 22.44 -2.48 -20.73
C VAL A 52 21.58 -2.31 -21.98
N LYS A 53 21.33 -3.41 -22.70
CA LYS A 53 20.39 -3.48 -23.84
C LYS A 53 19.03 -3.98 -23.37
N THR A 54 17.99 -3.82 -24.20
CA THR A 54 16.61 -4.23 -23.89
C THR A 54 16.48 -5.70 -23.46
N HIS A 55 17.32 -6.58 -23.98
CA HIS A 55 17.24 -8.02 -23.72
C HIS A 55 18.23 -8.54 -22.68
N ASP A 56 19.12 -7.68 -22.20
CA ASP A 56 20.09 -8.07 -21.20
C ASP A 56 19.36 -8.38 -19.88
N LEU A 57 19.74 -9.47 -19.23
CA LEU A 57 19.21 -9.82 -17.92
C LEU A 57 19.94 -9.01 -16.86
N VAL A 58 19.20 -8.21 -16.09
CA VAL A 58 19.73 -7.48 -14.94
C VAL A 58 18.99 -7.92 -13.68
N GLU A 59 19.68 -8.65 -12.83
CA GLU A 59 19.18 -9.13 -11.54
C GLU A 59 19.91 -8.45 -10.40
N SER A 60 19.19 -8.23 -9.30
CA SER A 60 19.79 -7.79 -8.06
C SER A 60 19.21 -8.57 -6.90
N THR A 61 20.05 -8.88 -5.91
CA THR A 61 19.60 -9.51 -4.66
C THR A 61 18.87 -8.53 -3.74
N SER A 62 18.80 -7.24 -4.09
CA SER A 62 18.10 -6.28 -3.27
C SER A 62 16.60 -6.57 -3.24
N PRO A 63 15.98 -6.67 -2.05
CA PRO A 63 14.54 -6.96 -1.94
C PRO A 63 13.67 -5.75 -2.33
N THR A 64 14.30 -4.60 -2.57
CA THR A 64 13.67 -3.34 -2.96
C THR A 64 14.37 -2.82 -4.22
N SER A 65 13.72 -1.97 -5.01
CA SER A 65 14.38 -1.28 -6.14
C SER A 65 15.56 -0.38 -5.71
N MET A 66 15.68 -0.11 -4.40
CA MET A 66 16.80 0.61 -3.80
C MET A 66 17.97 -0.30 -3.47
N LEU A 67 19.16 0.07 -3.97
CA LEU A 67 20.42 -0.64 -3.76
C LEU A 67 20.92 -0.48 -2.31
N LYS A 68 21.35 -1.57 -1.70
CA LYS A 68 21.85 -1.68 -0.32
C LYS A 68 23.30 -2.15 -0.28
N ASN A 69 23.93 -1.98 0.88
CA ASN A 69 25.29 -2.44 1.09
C ASN A 69 25.33 -3.98 1.06
N HIS A 70 26.33 -4.55 0.40
CA HIS A 70 26.51 -5.99 0.15
C HIS A 70 25.49 -6.63 -0.80
N ASP A 71 24.72 -5.83 -1.54
CA ASP A 71 23.93 -6.37 -2.64
C ASP A 71 24.82 -6.98 -3.72
N VAL A 72 24.26 -7.96 -4.45
CA VAL A 72 24.82 -8.51 -5.67
C VAL A 72 23.98 -8.02 -6.84
N VAL A 73 24.63 -7.58 -7.90
CA VAL A 73 24.02 -7.19 -9.17
C VAL A 73 24.63 -8.05 -10.26
N ASN A 74 23.79 -8.83 -10.95
CA ASN A 74 24.19 -9.68 -12.06
C ASN A 74 23.64 -9.11 -13.36
N VAL A 75 24.53 -8.88 -14.33
CA VAL A 75 24.21 -8.39 -15.67
C VAL A 75 24.67 -9.43 -16.66
N GLN A 76 23.75 -9.96 -17.48
CA GLN A 76 24.08 -10.87 -18.56
C GLN A 76 23.61 -10.26 -19.89
N SER A 77 24.55 -10.05 -20.78
CA SER A 77 24.29 -9.57 -22.13
C SER A 77 23.57 -10.63 -22.93
N ALA A 78 22.38 -10.30 -23.42
CA ALA A 78 21.66 -11.20 -24.30
C ALA A 78 22.20 -11.10 -25.73
N TYR A 79 22.08 -12.22 -26.42
CA TYR A 79 22.34 -12.32 -27.85
C TYR A 79 21.18 -13.00 -28.56
N GLN A 80 21.03 -12.69 -29.84
CA GLN A 80 19.99 -13.26 -30.68
C GLN A 80 20.49 -14.57 -31.29
N THR A 81 19.66 -15.60 -31.25
CA THR A 81 19.90 -16.89 -31.90
C THR A 81 18.59 -17.41 -32.51
N THR A 82 18.61 -18.57 -33.14
CA THR A 82 17.46 -19.17 -33.82
C THR A 82 17.18 -20.57 -33.31
N ILE A 83 15.90 -20.93 -33.20
CA ILE A 83 15.44 -22.32 -33.04
C ILE A 83 14.68 -22.74 -34.30
N THR A 84 14.84 -23.99 -34.71
CA THR A 84 14.11 -24.55 -35.84
C THR A 84 12.90 -25.34 -35.34
N ILE A 85 11.70 -24.95 -35.76
CA ILE A 85 10.44 -25.63 -35.45
C ILE A 85 9.79 -26.02 -36.78
N ASP A 86 9.58 -27.31 -37.01
CA ASP A 86 9.00 -27.86 -38.26
C ASP A 86 9.68 -27.33 -39.54
N GLY A 87 11.01 -27.16 -39.49
CA GLY A 87 11.81 -26.64 -40.60
C GLY A 87 11.77 -25.12 -40.79
N GLN A 88 11.13 -24.36 -39.90
CA GLN A 88 11.13 -22.90 -39.90
C GLN A 88 12.05 -22.34 -38.81
N GLU A 89 12.92 -21.40 -39.16
CA GLU A 89 13.78 -20.69 -38.21
C GLU A 89 12.99 -19.59 -37.48
N VAL A 90 13.01 -19.65 -36.16
CA VAL A 90 12.39 -18.68 -35.26
C VAL A 90 13.50 -17.98 -34.47
N PRO A 91 13.75 -16.68 -34.69
CA PRO A 91 14.74 -15.94 -33.92
C PRO A 91 14.22 -15.63 -32.52
N PHE A 92 15.09 -15.76 -31.51
CA PHE A 92 14.82 -15.41 -30.12
C PHE A 92 16.08 -14.89 -29.43
N TRP A 93 15.91 -14.22 -28.28
CA TRP A 93 17.04 -13.75 -27.48
C TRP A 93 17.27 -14.69 -26.30
N THR A 94 18.54 -14.85 -25.92
CA THR A 94 18.93 -15.67 -24.79
C THR A 94 20.18 -15.13 -24.14
N VAL A 95 20.34 -15.48 -22.87
CA VAL A 95 21.58 -15.30 -22.09
C VAL A 95 22.29 -16.64 -21.86
N ALA A 96 21.76 -17.73 -22.41
CA ALA A 96 22.34 -19.06 -22.26
C ALA A 96 23.77 -19.09 -22.80
N SER A 97 24.68 -19.70 -22.06
CA SER A 97 26.10 -19.81 -22.44
C SER A 97 26.40 -21.14 -23.16
N SER A 98 25.45 -22.08 -23.18
CA SER A 98 25.59 -23.38 -23.83
C SER A 98 24.27 -23.90 -24.40
N ALA A 99 24.37 -24.88 -25.32
CA ALA A 99 23.21 -25.54 -25.90
C ALA A 99 22.44 -26.36 -24.87
N GLU A 100 23.13 -26.93 -23.88
CA GLU A 100 22.52 -27.66 -22.75
C GLU A 100 21.71 -26.70 -21.87
N GLN A 101 22.25 -25.53 -21.53
CA GLN A 101 21.51 -24.52 -20.77
C GLN A 101 20.25 -24.04 -21.52
N LEU A 102 20.34 -23.94 -22.83
CA LEU A 102 19.24 -23.57 -23.72
C LEU A 102 18.18 -24.68 -23.81
N LEU A 103 18.62 -25.95 -23.86
CA LEU A 103 17.74 -27.11 -23.83
C LEU A 103 17.05 -27.28 -22.47
N ASP A 104 17.77 -27.10 -21.37
CA ASP A 104 17.23 -27.12 -20.02
C ASP A 104 16.20 -26.01 -19.83
N PHE A 105 16.46 -24.81 -20.37
CA PHE A 105 15.49 -23.73 -20.40
C PHE A 105 14.19 -24.15 -21.10
N PHE A 106 14.27 -24.82 -22.25
CA PHE A 106 13.08 -25.32 -22.95
C PHE A 106 12.37 -26.45 -22.18
N ASN A 107 13.10 -27.40 -21.61
CA ASN A 107 12.53 -28.51 -20.83
C ASN A 107 11.84 -28.03 -19.55
N GLN A 108 12.43 -27.07 -18.85
CA GLN A 108 11.81 -26.41 -17.69
C GLN A 108 10.54 -25.68 -18.11
N ASN A 109 10.58 -24.94 -19.21
CA ASN A 109 9.40 -24.26 -19.73
C ASN A 109 8.30 -25.23 -20.20
N GLU A 110 8.63 -26.39 -20.76
CA GLU A 110 7.66 -27.43 -21.14
C GLU A 110 6.99 -28.03 -19.89
N THR A 111 7.78 -28.32 -18.86
CA THR A 111 7.28 -28.86 -17.58
C THR A 111 6.41 -27.84 -16.83
N GLU A 112 6.78 -26.56 -16.86
CA GLU A 112 5.98 -25.47 -16.30
C GLU A 112 4.72 -25.22 -17.15
N ALA A 113 4.81 -25.27 -18.48
CA ALA A 113 3.68 -25.13 -19.41
C ALA A 113 2.61 -26.22 -19.19
N ALA A 114 3.01 -27.45 -18.85
CA ALA A 114 2.09 -28.54 -18.48
C ALA A 114 1.40 -28.34 -17.11
N LYS A 115 1.93 -27.46 -16.24
CA LYS A 115 1.38 -27.14 -14.92
C LYS A 115 0.54 -25.85 -14.88
N ILE A 116 0.40 -25.13 -16.00
CA ILE A 116 -0.36 -23.89 -16.07
C ILE A 116 -1.86 -24.18 -16.13
N THR A 117 -2.44 -24.49 -14.97
CA THR A 117 -3.78 -24.00 -14.68
C THR A 117 -3.66 -22.49 -14.57
N VAL A 118 -4.36 -21.76 -15.42
CA VAL A 118 -4.31 -20.30 -15.58
C VAL A 118 -4.24 -19.57 -14.23
N ASN A 119 -3.04 -19.11 -13.85
CA ASN A 119 -2.82 -18.11 -12.81
C ASN A 119 -1.82 -17.08 -13.36
N ILE A 120 -2.36 -15.98 -13.88
CA ILE A 120 -1.66 -14.98 -14.72
C ILE A 120 -0.99 -13.91 -13.85
N SER A 121 -0.29 -14.29 -12.79
CA SER A 121 0.26 -13.32 -11.83
C SER A 121 1.78 -13.21 -11.79
N ASN A 122 2.57 -14.03 -12.51
CA ASN A 122 4.04 -13.84 -12.42
C ASN A 122 4.92 -14.39 -13.55
N VAL A 123 4.43 -14.48 -14.79
CA VAL A 123 5.28 -14.99 -15.90
C VAL A 123 5.62 -13.86 -16.86
N TYR A 124 6.51 -12.94 -16.45
CA TYR A 124 7.09 -11.97 -17.39
C TYR A 124 8.60 -11.77 -17.27
N ASN A 125 9.24 -12.21 -16.18
CA ASN A 125 10.69 -12.01 -15.98
C ASN A 125 11.61 -13.15 -16.48
N LYS A 126 11.08 -14.20 -17.14
CA LYS A 126 11.91 -15.34 -17.59
C LYS A 126 11.81 -15.71 -19.06
N LEU A 127 11.03 -14.99 -19.86
CA LEU A 127 10.94 -15.24 -21.30
C LEU A 127 11.72 -14.18 -22.06
N THR A 128 13.02 -14.40 -22.24
CA THR A 128 13.85 -13.64 -23.19
C THR A 128 13.45 -13.86 -24.66
N GLY A 129 12.29 -14.45 -24.94
CA GLY A 129 11.77 -14.67 -26.30
C GLY A 129 10.54 -13.82 -26.68
N GLY A 130 9.88 -13.19 -25.70
CA GLY A 130 8.72 -12.33 -25.96
C GLY A 130 7.48 -13.05 -26.50
N LEU A 131 6.34 -12.36 -26.39
CA LEU A 131 5.05 -12.78 -26.95
C LEU A 131 5.15 -12.93 -28.48
N ILE A 132 4.96 -14.15 -28.99
CA ILE A 132 4.96 -14.44 -30.44
C ILE A 132 3.64 -13.95 -31.05
N ILE A 133 3.72 -13.00 -31.99
CA ILE A 133 2.54 -12.51 -32.72
C ILE A 133 2.19 -13.46 -33.88
N ASN A 134 3.20 -13.83 -34.69
CA ASN A 134 3.11 -14.70 -35.86
C ASN A 134 1.88 -14.42 -36.75
N GLN A 135 1.60 -13.13 -37.01
CA GLN A 135 0.51 -12.71 -37.90
C GLN A 135 1.06 -12.24 -39.24
N LYS A 136 0.37 -12.58 -40.33
CA LYS A 136 0.70 -12.05 -41.66
C LYS A 136 0.25 -10.59 -41.74
N GLY A 137 1.12 -9.73 -42.27
CA GLY A 137 0.81 -8.32 -42.49
C GLY A 137 1.14 -7.41 -41.30
N PRO A 138 0.66 -6.16 -41.34
CA PRO A 138 1.05 -5.14 -40.39
C PRO A 138 0.43 -5.33 -39.00
N VAL A 139 1.18 -4.96 -37.97
CA VAL A 139 0.74 -4.92 -36.57
C VAL A 139 0.66 -3.46 -36.13
N THR A 140 -0.46 -3.08 -35.54
CA THR A 140 -0.61 -1.77 -34.89
C THR A 140 0.06 -1.84 -33.52
N VAL A 141 0.99 -0.95 -33.23
CA VAL A 141 1.70 -0.88 -31.95
C VAL A 141 1.17 0.31 -31.16
N ILE A 142 0.63 0.07 -29.98
CA ILE A 142 0.12 1.09 -29.07
C ILE A 142 0.98 1.11 -27.81
N ALA A 143 1.64 2.23 -27.55
CA ALA A 143 2.44 2.44 -26.35
C ALA A 143 2.45 3.94 -26.00
N ASP A 144 2.47 4.29 -24.71
CA ASP A 144 2.56 5.68 -24.26
C ASP A 144 1.47 6.60 -24.84
N ARG A 145 0.25 6.06 -25.00
CA ARG A 145 -0.91 6.69 -25.67
C ARG A 145 -0.68 7.06 -27.14
N LYS A 146 0.41 6.59 -27.76
CA LYS A 146 0.72 6.76 -29.17
C LYS A 146 0.46 5.47 -29.94
N SER A 147 0.07 5.61 -31.20
CA SER A 147 -0.14 4.49 -32.12
C SER A 147 0.86 4.56 -33.28
N SER A 148 1.41 3.43 -33.66
CA SER A 148 2.29 3.28 -34.82
C SER A 148 2.05 1.93 -35.51
N VAL A 149 2.70 1.67 -36.65
CA VAL A 149 2.55 0.41 -37.40
C VAL A 149 3.90 -0.26 -37.62
N ALA A 150 3.98 -1.55 -37.34
CA ALA A 150 5.08 -2.43 -37.71
C ALA A 150 4.67 -3.26 -38.93
N PRO A 151 5.45 -3.27 -40.04
CA PRO A 151 5.02 -3.88 -41.30
C PRO A 151 5.03 -5.41 -41.29
N ASN A 152 5.75 -6.04 -40.35
CA ASN A 152 5.94 -7.49 -40.32
C ASN A 152 5.53 -8.09 -38.96
N GLY A 153 4.29 -8.55 -38.86
CA GLY A 153 3.75 -9.25 -37.69
C GLY A 153 4.28 -10.66 -37.46
N LYS A 154 5.18 -11.18 -38.31
CA LYS A 154 5.87 -12.44 -38.05
C LYS A 154 6.99 -12.30 -37.02
N LEU A 155 7.44 -11.07 -36.78
CA LEU A 155 8.47 -10.81 -35.78
C LEU A 155 7.91 -11.01 -34.36
N PRO A 156 8.75 -11.44 -33.40
CA PRO A 156 8.41 -11.40 -31.98
C PRO A 156 8.00 -9.98 -31.55
N ALA A 157 7.10 -9.87 -30.56
CA ALA A 157 6.66 -8.58 -30.03
C ALA A 157 7.85 -7.71 -29.59
N ALA A 158 8.86 -8.32 -28.96
CA ALA A 158 10.03 -7.61 -28.48
C ALA A 158 10.82 -6.94 -29.61
N SER A 159 11.04 -7.64 -30.73
CA SER A 159 11.71 -7.08 -31.92
C SER A 159 10.93 -5.93 -32.55
N ILE A 160 9.60 -6.01 -32.54
CA ILE A 160 8.73 -4.93 -33.01
C ILE A 160 8.86 -3.69 -32.11
N LEU A 161 8.88 -3.88 -30.79
CA LEU A 161 9.02 -2.78 -29.83
C LEU A 161 10.39 -2.11 -29.92
N ASP A 162 11.48 -2.89 -30.03
CA ASP A 162 12.83 -2.36 -30.22
C ASP A 162 12.97 -1.55 -31.51
N ALA A 163 12.43 -2.06 -32.62
CA ALA A 163 12.42 -1.33 -33.90
C ALA A 163 11.61 -0.01 -33.82
N LYS A 164 10.72 0.12 -32.83
CA LYS A 164 9.98 1.34 -32.51
C LYS A 164 10.64 2.20 -31.43
N GLY A 165 11.78 1.78 -30.88
CA GLY A 165 12.45 2.46 -29.78
C GLY A 165 11.65 2.44 -28.47
N ILE A 166 10.78 1.44 -28.29
CA ILE A 166 9.96 1.29 -27.09
C ILE A 166 10.70 0.36 -26.12
N THR A 167 11.35 0.95 -25.12
CA THR A 167 11.93 0.20 -24.01
C THR A 167 10.86 -0.08 -22.96
N LEU A 168 10.76 -1.31 -22.48
CA LEU A 168 9.83 -1.73 -21.43
C LEU A 168 10.44 -1.51 -20.04
N GLY A 169 9.62 -1.02 -19.11
CA GLY A 169 9.92 -1.08 -17.69
C GLY A 169 9.71 -2.51 -17.14
N LYS A 170 10.27 -2.77 -15.95
CA LYS A 170 10.25 -4.11 -15.31
C LYS A 170 8.85 -4.67 -15.09
N GLU A 171 7.87 -3.79 -14.89
CA GLU A 171 6.50 -4.15 -14.53
C GLU A 171 5.51 -3.85 -15.67
N ASP A 172 5.99 -3.29 -16.79
CA ASP A 172 5.14 -2.97 -17.94
C ASP A 172 4.51 -4.22 -18.53
N ARG A 173 3.25 -4.08 -18.96
CA ARG A 173 2.45 -5.21 -19.46
C ARG A 173 2.34 -5.12 -20.97
N VAL A 174 2.67 -6.19 -21.66
CA VAL A 174 2.53 -6.28 -23.13
C VAL A 174 1.49 -7.32 -23.50
N SER A 175 0.53 -6.93 -24.33
CA SER A 175 -0.54 -7.78 -24.86
C SER A 175 -0.58 -7.74 -26.38
N VAL A 176 -1.07 -8.83 -26.98
CA VAL A 176 -1.42 -8.89 -28.40
C VAL A 176 -2.91 -9.15 -28.49
N GLU A 177 -3.62 -8.20 -29.08
CA GLU A 177 -5.07 -8.16 -29.21
C GLU A 177 -5.44 -8.30 -30.68
N LYS A 178 -6.60 -8.92 -30.95
CA LYS A 178 -7.21 -8.93 -32.29
C LYS A 178 -8.44 -8.04 -32.27
N ASP A 179 -8.45 -7.06 -33.15
CA ASP A 179 -9.60 -6.19 -33.43
C ASP A 179 -10.05 -6.43 -34.87
N GLY A 180 -10.98 -7.36 -35.05
CA GLY A 180 -11.37 -7.88 -36.35
C GLY A 180 -10.18 -8.48 -37.11
N LYS A 181 -9.80 -7.85 -38.24
CA LYS A 181 -8.63 -8.25 -39.04
C LYS A 181 -7.32 -7.58 -38.60
N LYS A 182 -7.38 -6.62 -37.67
CA LYS A 182 -6.20 -5.90 -37.18
C LYS A 182 -5.59 -6.65 -36.01
N THR A 183 -4.27 -6.75 -36.01
CA THR A 183 -3.49 -7.20 -34.86
C THR A 183 -2.91 -5.99 -34.16
N ILE A 184 -3.12 -5.89 -32.86
CA ILE A 184 -2.68 -4.79 -32.01
C ILE A 184 -1.69 -5.33 -30.99
N LEU A 185 -0.47 -4.84 -31.01
CA LEU A 185 0.51 -5.01 -29.95
C LEU A 185 0.39 -3.82 -29.00
N ARG A 186 -0.02 -4.04 -27.76
CA ARG A 186 -0.24 -2.98 -26.77
C ARG A 186 0.76 -3.10 -25.63
N VAL A 187 1.36 -1.98 -25.26
CA VAL A 187 2.17 -1.81 -24.05
C VAL A 187 1.37 -0.94 -23.09
N ARG A 188 1.21 -1.42 -21.85
CA ARG A 188 0.63 -0.67 -20.74
C ARG A 188 1.70 -0.40 -19.71
N ARG A 189 1.89 0.86 -19.35
CA ARG A 189 2.92 1.28 -18.39
C ARG A 189 2.45 1.02 -16.97
N VAL A 190 3.25 0.31 -16.19
CA VAL A 190 2.96 0.08 -14.76
C VAL A 190 3.86 0.95 -13.91
N THR A 191 3.25 1.71 -13.00
CA THR A 191 3.98 2.58 -12.08
C THR A 191 3.38 2.46 -10.69
N HIS A 192 4.21 2.71 -9.67
CA HIS A 192 3.81 2.70 -8.27
C HIS A 192 3.94 4.10 -7.68
N GLY A 193 3.04 4.43 -6.75
CA GLY A 193 3.07 5.67 -6.02
C GLY A 193 2.46 5.54 -4.63
N GLU A 194 2.50 6.62 -3.88
CA GLU A 194 1.84 6.73 -2.58
C GLU A 194 0.77 7.82 -2.63
N GLU A 195 -0.39 7.54 -2.06
CA GLU A 195 -1.45 8.53 -1.85
C GLU A 195 -1.81 8.61 -0.36
N THR A 196 -2.10 9.81 0.13
CA THR A 196 -2.59 10.01 1.50
C THR A 196 -4.04 10.46 1.50
N ARG A 197 -4.84 9.93 2.43
CA ARG A 197 -6.23 10.36 2.67
C ARG A 197 -6.46 10.69 4.14
N THR A 198 -7.15 11.79 4.38
CA THR A 198 -7.63 12.12 5.72
C THR A 198 -9.02 11.52 5.91
N LYS A 199 -9.24 10.88 7.05
CA LYS A 199 -10.53 10.36 7.48
C LYS A 199 -10.86 10.93 8.85
N GLU A 200 -12.07 11.44 9.01
CA GLU A 200 -12.57 11.88 10.31
C GLU A 200 -12.85 10.69 11.22
N VAL A 201 -12.56 10.86 12.51
CA VAL A 201 -12.89 9.94 13.58
C VAL A 201 -13.93 10.63 14.47
N PRO A 202 -15.20 10.17 14.47
CA PRO A 202 -16.23 10.76 15.31
C PRO A 202 -15.86 10.76 16.79
N PHE A 203 -16.24 11.81 17.51
CA PHE A 203 -16.10 11.83 18.97
C PHE A 203 -17.11 10.92 19.66
N GLY A 204 -16.75 10.42 20.85
CA GLY A 204 -17.67 9.73 21.75
C GLY A 204 -18.48 10.70 22.60
N THR A 205 -19.56 10.22 23.22
CA THR A 205 -20.29 10.99 24.25
C THR A 205 -20.15 10.28 25.60
N GLN A 206 -19.74 11.02 26.62
CA GLN A 206 -19.65 10.56 27.99
C GLN A 206 -20.69 11.29 28.85
N THR A 207 -21.47 10.53 29.61
CA THR A 207 -22.44 11.09 30.55
C THR A 207 -21.93 10.93 31.97
N ILE A 208 -21.94 12.02 32.74
CA ILE A 208 -21.55 12.03 34.16
C ILE A 208 -22.72 12.52 35.02
N ILE A 209 -22.88 11.94 36.21
CA ILE A 209 -23.88 12.42 37.17
C ILE A 209 -23.26 13.58 37.96
N ASP A 210 -23.94 14.73 37.98
CA ASP A 210 -23.50 15.92 38.72
C ASP A 210 -24.51 16.24 39.84
N PRO A 211 -24.15 16.04 41.11
CA PRO A 211 -25.06 16.27 42.24
C PRO A 211 -25.43 17.76 42.44
N ASN A 212 -24.74 18.69 41.77
CA ASN A 212 -25.07 20.12 41.84
C ASN A 212 -26.16 20.55 40.86
N LEU A 213 -26.56 19.66 39.92
CA LEU A 213 -27.65 19.92 39.00
C LEU A 213 -28.97 19.40 39.57
N GLN A 214 -30.08 20.04 39.23
CA GLN A 214 -31.39 19.55 39.66
C GLN A 214 -31.70 18.19 39.03
N PRO A 215 -32.50 17.34 39.68
CA PRO A 215 -32.89 16.07 39.11
C PRO A 215 -33.51 16.17 37.71
N GLY A 216 -32.90 15.47 36.75
CA GLY A 216 -33.29 15.49 35.33
C GLY A 216 -32.74 16.68 34.52
N GLU A 217 -32.03 17.63 35.14
CA GLU A 217 -31.37 18.74 34.44
C GLU A 217 -30.14 18.20 33.67
N VAL A 218 -29.95 18.69 32.43
CA VAL A 218 -28.87 18.26 31.53
C VAL A 218 -28.04 19.46 31.11
N THR A 219 -26.73 19.40 31.29
CA THR A 219 -25.79 20.46 30.86
C THR A 219 -24.60 19.86 30.13
N VAL A 220 -24.21 20.45 28.99
CA VAL A 220 -22.96 20.08 28.31
C VAL A 220 -21.78 20.70 29.06
N ARG A 221 -20.86 19.88 29.55
CA ARG A 221 -19.63 20.30 30.25
C ARG A 221 -18.46 20.48 29.28
N GLN A 222 -18.43 19.69 28.21
CA GLN A 222 -17.42 19.78 27.15
C GLN A 222 -18.08 19.44 25.82
N GLU A 223 -17.90 20.29 24.80
CA GLU A 223 -18.33 19.95 23.45
C GLU A 223 -17.39 18.90 22.85
N GLY A 224 -17.97 18.00 22.05
CA GLY A 224 -17.20 16.98 21.35
C GLY A 224 -16.55 17.56 20.10
N GLU A 225 -15.35 17.08 19.77
CA GLU A 225 -14.68 17.39 18.52
C GLU A 225 -14.20 16.12 17.83
N ASN A 226 -14.51 15.97 16.55
CA ASN A 226 -14.00 14.86 15.77
C ASN A 226 -12.47 14.92 15.72
N GLY A 227 -11.87 13.73 15.80
CA GLY A 227 -10.47 13.51 15.49
C GLY A 227 -10.26 13.30 13.99
N GLU A 228 -9.00 13.12 13.61
CA GLU A 228 -8.57 12.89 12.24
C GLU A 228 -7.46 11.85 12.22
N ILE A 229 -7.54 10.93 11.27
CA ILE A 229 -6.47 10.00 10.93
C ILE A 229 -6.05 10.24 9.48
N GLN A 230 -4.76 10.14 9.22
CA GLN A 230 -4.18 10.14 7.89
C GLN A 230 -3.83 8.70 7.52
N GLN A 231 -4.43 8.21 6.44
CA GLN A 231 -4.20 6.90 5.87
C GLN A 231 -3.28 7.02 4.65
N THR A 232 -2.20 6.24 4.61
CA THR A 232 -1.27 6.16 3.49
C THR A 232 -1.52 4.89 2.72
N TYR A 233 -1.65 5.01 1.40
CA TYR A 233 -1.90 3.92 0.47
C TYR A 233 -0.75 3.77 -0.49
N ALA A 234 -0.23 2.55 -0.66
CA ALA A 234 0.57 2.21 -1.83
C ALA A 234 -0.37 1.92 -3.01
N VAL A 235 -0.16 2.61 -4.11
CA VAL A 235 -1.05 2.60 -5.29
C VAL A 235 -0.30 2.09 -6.51
N THR A 236 -0.93 1.21 -7.27
CA THR A 236 -0.44 0.76 -8.58
C THR A 236 -1.27 1.41 -9.68
N TYR A 237 -0.60 2.01 -10.65
CA TYR A 237 -1.20 2.64 -11.81
C TYR A 237 -0.84 1.90 -13.09
N VAL A 238 -1.83 1.74 -13.98
CA VAL A 238 -1.65 1.21 -15.33
C VAL A 238 -2.07 2.28 -16.33
N ASP A 239 -1.14 2.71 -17.18
CA ASP A 239 -1.29 3.85 -18.08
C ASP A 239 -1.73 5.15 -17.36
N GLY A 240 -1.28 5.32 -16.12
CA GLY A 240 -1.63 6.46 -15.26
C GLY A 240 -3.01 6.36 -14.61
N VAL A 241 -3.78 5.30 -14.87
CA VAL A 241 -5.07 5.02 -14.21
C VAL A 241 -4.83 4.11 -13.02
N LYS A 242 -5.40 4.45 -11.86
CA LYS A 242 -5.33 3.63 -10.66
C LYS A 242 -5.94 2.26 -10.91
N GLU A 243 -5.17 1.20 -10.70
CA GLU A 243 -5.63 -0.18 -10.82
C GLU A 243 -5.88 -0.81 -9.44
N SER A 244 -5.00 -0.56 -8.48
CA SER A 244 -5.12 -1.10 -7.13
C SER A 244 -4.52 -0.16 -6.10
N GLU A 245 -4.97 -0.29 -4.86
CA GLU A 245 -4.39 0.40 -3.71
C GLU A 245 -4.46 -0.49 -2.47
N THR A 246 -3.45 -0.38 -1.62
CA THR A 246 -3.35 -1.11 -0.36
C THR A 246 -3.01 -0.13 0.76
N LEU A 247 -3.75 -0.17 1.86
CA LEU A 247 -3.42 0.62 3.06
C LEU A 247 -2.09 0.13 3.63
N THR A 248 -1.08 0.99 3.66
CA THR A 248 0.27 0.68 4.16
C THR A 248 0.58 1.36 5.47
N GLY A 249 -0.15 2.41 5.84
CA GLY A 249 0.03 3.10 7.10
C GLY A 249 -1.19 3.89 7.51
N GLU A 250 -1.33 4.10 8.82
CA GLU A 250 -2.33 4.96 9.42
C GLU A 250 -1.67 5.75 10.56
N LYS A 251 -1.98 7.04 10.63
CA LYS A 251 -1.44 7.94 11.65
C LYS A 251 -2.53 8.88 12.15
N THR A 252 -2.79 8.87 13.45
CA THR A 252 -3.65 9.89 14.08
C THR A 252 -2.99 11.26 13.98
N THR A 253 -3.69 12.21 13.38
CA THR A 253 -3.26 13.61 13.23
C THR A 253 -3.98 14.53 14.20
N LYS A 254 -5.24 14.22 14.54
CA LYS A 254 -6.02 14.89 15.60
C LYS A 254 -6.72 13.83 16.45
N ILE A 255 -6.54 13.87 17.77
CA ILE A 255 -7.26 12.99 18.70
C ILE A 255 -8.69 13.53 18.86
N ALA A 256 -9.69 12.65 18.81
CA ALA A 256 -11.08 13.03 19.06
C ALA A 256 -11.28 13.43 20.53
N ILE A 257 -12.05 14.49 20.75
CA ILE A 257 -12.41 14.99 22.08
C ILE A 257 -13.84 14.59 22.35
N ASP A 258 -14.09 13.80 23.40
CA ASP A 258 -15.44 13.35 23.72
C ASP A 258 -16.34 14.51 24.20
N LYS A 259 -17.61 14.46 23.81
CA LYS A 259 -18.65 15.33 24.36
C LYS A 259 -19.00 14.86 25.77
N VAL A 260 -18.91 15.74 26.75
CA VAL A 260 -19.25 15.41 28.14
C VAL A 260 -20.58 16.06 28.51
N ILE A 261 -21.56 15.24 28.88
CA ILE A 261 -22.89 15.66 29.32
C ILE A 261 -23.02 15.38 30.81
N ALA A 262 -23.27 16.41 31.61
CA ALA A 262 -23.64 16.27 33.02
C ALA A 262 -25.15 16.16 33.17
N VAL A 263 -25.61 15.19 33.94
CA VAL A 263 -27.03 15.00 34.30
C VAL A 263 -27.21 15.07 35.81
N GLY A 264 -28.25 15.77 36.27
CA GLY A 264 -28.60 15.77 37.69
C GLY A 264 -29.03 14.38 38.18
N PRO A 265 -28.85 14.08 39.48
CA PRO A 265 -29.18 12.78 40.05
C PRO A 265 -30.66 12.47 39.88
N GLU A 266 -31.04 11.19 39.77
CA GLU A 266 -32.45 10.82 39.73
C GLU A 266 -33.18 11.34 40.97
N LYS A 267 -34.42 11.80 40.76
CA LYS A 267 -35.30 12.25 41.84
C LYS A 267 -35.63 11.03 42.69
N THR A 268 -35.04 10.94 43.88
CA THR A 268 -35.50 9.99 44.88
C THR A 268 -36.78 10.52 45.50
N THR A 269 -37.72 9.64 45.82
CA THR A 269 -39.06 10.00 46.37
C THR A 269 -39.00 10.69 47.74
N ASP A 270 -37.83 10.83 48.34
CA ASP A 270 -37.62 11.38 49.68
C ASP A 270 -37.40 12.91 49.72
N ASP A 271 -37.20 13.58 48.58
CA ASP A 271 -36.94 15.04 48.54
C ASP A 271 -38.22 15.91 48.59
N THR A 272 -39.39 15.32 48.81
CA THR A 272 -40.67 16.06 48.85
C THR A 272 -40.96 16.70 50.21
N ASP A 273 -40.09 16.57 51.23
CA ASP A 273 -40.47 16.95 52.59
C ASP A 273 -39.37 17.72 53.33
N LYS A 274 -39.06 18.93 52.85
CA LYS A 274 -38.34 19.95 53.65
C LYS A 274 -38.52 21.36 53.09
N SER A 275 -39.75 21.87 53.20
CA SER A 275 -39.97 23.32 53.27
C SER A 275 -41.11 23.62 54.24
N ASP A 276 -40.75 24.40 55.26
CA ASP A 276 -41.60 25.27 56.07
C ASP A 276 -42.61 24.67 57.07
N LYS A 277 -42.16 24.53 58.33
CA LYS A 277 -42.55 25.48 59.40
C LYS A 277 -41.88 25.17 60.75
N SER A 278 -41.03 26.10 61.17
CA SER A 278 -40.78 26.40 62.58
C SER A 278 -41.99 27.12 63.19
N ASP A 279 -42.26 26.83 64.47
CA ASP A 279 -43.01 27.58 65.51
C ASP A 279 -43.89 26.58 66.28
N ASN A 280 -44.07 26.58 67.60
CA ASN A 280 -43.53 27.28 68.76
C ASN A 280 -44.07 26.48 69.98
N SER A 281 -43.38 26.57 71.11
CA SER A 281 -43.69 26.00 72.43
C SER A 281 -45.15 26.04 72.89
N GLY A 282 -45.58 24.99 73.60
CA GLY A 282 -46.86 24.95 74.32
C GLY A 282 -47.05 23.67 75.15
N SER A 283 -46.87 23.79 76.46
CA SER A 283 -47.11 22.79 77.51
C SER A 283 -48.56 22.27 77.56
N GLY A 284 -48.77 20.97 77.87
CA GLY A 284 -50.09 20.49 78.34
C GLY A 284 -50.38 18.98 78.19
N ASN A 285 -50.03 18.22 79.23
CA ASN A 285 -50.60 16.96 79.74
C ASN A 285 -51.88 16.35 79.08
N SER A 286 -51.85 15.06 78.69
CA SER A 286 -52.70 13.99 79.29
C SER A 286 -52.66 12.64 78.52
N ASN A 287 -52.27 11.58 79.26
CA ASN A 287 -52.71 10.18 79.30
C ASN A 287 -53.43 9.45 78.14
N GLY A 288 -52.99 8.18 77.99
CA GLY A 288 -53.79 7.01 77.60
C GLY A 288 -53.61 6.58 76.14
N ASP A 289 -53.58 5.32 75.75
CA ASP A 289 -53.61 4.03 76.42
C ASP A 289 -53.27 2.97 75.34
N ASN A 290 -52.72 1.86 75.79
CA ASN A 290 -52.70 0.49 75.23
C ASN A 290 -52.64 0.15 73.73
N GLY A 291 -51.74 -0.81 73.48
CA GLY A 291 -52.01 -2.01 72.67
C GLY A 291 -51.67 -1.88 71.18
N ASP A 292 -51.25 -2.91 70.47
CA ASP A 292 -51.03 -4.31 70.77
C ASP A 292 -50.27 -4.89 69.56
N SER A 293 -49.63 -6.01 69.85
CA SER A 293 -48.82 -6.93 69.06
C SER A 293 -49.27 -7.34 67.65
N GLY A 294 -48.30 -7.91 66.93
CA GLY A 294 -48.51 -8.84 65.80
C GLY A 294 -47.44 -8.63 64.71
N LYS A 295 -46.31 -9.37 64.63
CA LYS A 295 -46.17 -10.75 64.10
C LYS A 295 -46.98 -10.94 62.79
N THR A 296 -46.50 -11.48 61.68
CA THR A 296 -45.35 -12.35 61.39
C THR A 296 -45.29 -12.56 59.86
N ASP A 297 -44.10 -12.94 59.41
CA ASP A 297 -43.77 -13.99 58.43
C ASP A 297 -44.28 -14.02 56.98
N ASP A 298 -43.26 -14.29 56.16
CA ASP A 298 -43.15 -15.31 55.11
C ASP A 298 -43.87 -15.14 53.77
N GLY A 299 -43.08 -15.36 52.71
CA GLY A 299 -43.61 -15.88 51.47
C GLY A 299 -42.73 -15.71 50.24
N LYS A 300 -41.80 -16.65 50.04
CA LYS A 300 -41.03 -16.93 48.82
C LYS A 300 -41.85 -17.03 47.53
N ASN A 301 -41.09 -17.02 46.42
CA ASN A 301 -41.28 -17.60 45.07
C ASN A 301 -41.48 -16.55 43.97
N ASP A 302 -40.96 -16.68 42.75
CA ASP A 302 -40.27 -17.79 42.08
C ASP A 302 -39.34 -17.22 40.99
N SER A 303 -38.39 -18.05 40.63
CA SER A 303 -37.53 -18.02 39.45
C SER A 303 -38.28 -17.93 38.12
N GLY A 304 -37.66 -17.26 37.15
CA GLY A 304 -38.10 -17.24 35.75
C GLY A 304 -36.95 -16.86 34.83
N LYS A 305 -36.19 -17.87 34.40
CA LYS A 305 -35.25 -17.79 33.27
C LYS A 305 -35.95 -17.27 32.02
N ASN A 306 -35.23 -16.49 31.23
CA ASN A 306 -35.37 -16.60 29.77
C ASN A 306 -34.05 -16.29 29.07
N ASP A 307 -33.51 -17.33 28.44
CA ASP A 307 -32.50 -17.25 27.40
C ASP A 307 -33.13 -16.61 26.15
N SER A 308 -32.35 -15.86 25.36
CA SER A 308 -32.35 -15.99 23.89
C SER A 308 -31.32 -15.06 23.25
N ASN A 309 -30.39 -15.73 22.55
CA ASN A 309 -29.69 -15.39 21.31
C ASN A 309 -28.61 -14.30 21.31
#